data_AF-A0A435U462-F1
#
_entry.id   AF-A0A435U462-F1
#
_cell.length_a   1.000
_cell.length_b   1.000
_cell.length_c   1.000
_cell.angle_alpha   90.00
_cell.angle_beta   90.00
_cell.angle_gamma   90.00
#
_symmetry.space_group_name_H-M   'P 1'
#
loop_
_entity.id
_entity.type
_entity.pdbx_description
1 polymer ?
#
loop_
_entity_poly.entity_id
_entity_poly.type
_entity_poly.pdbx_seq_one_letter_code
_entity_poly.pdbx_strand_id
1 'polypeptide(L)'
;RAERAGSGFYRLTGHKWFMSAPMSDAFLVLAQAPEGLSCFLVPRVLGDGSGNGFRFQRLKDKLGNRSNASSEVEFVNAIGEMVGEPGAGVKTIMDMVTLTRLDCAIASSAIMRAGLAEAVHHARHRQVFGSTLIEQPLMQRVLADMALDVAAATALSFRLARSFDEAASDRGEAAFARAMTPVVKYWVCKIAPPLLYEAMECLGGNGYVEEAPLARYYREAPVNAIWEGSGNVMALDVLRVLGRAPGLFEDVLAGIDRDLGAGGRGTIGVLKAAMQVASTDEGSARLLTEQLALSAAAAELRRLGAGRIADAFVETRLAGQWRNTYGMIDSRHDARMIIDTLYPPVN
;
A
#
# COMPACT_ATOMS: atom_id res chain seq x y z
N ARG A 1 22.92 20.74 -0.98
CA ARG A 1 23.28 21.38 -2.27
C ARG A 1 24.31 20.52 -2.98
N ALA A 2 24.44 20.65 -4.30
CA ALA A 2 25.39 19.94 -5.14
C ALA A 2 26.16 20.95 -5.99
N GLU A 3 27.49 20.90 -5.95
CA GLU A 3 28.40 21.80 -6.67
C GLU A 3 29.25 21.00 -7.65
N ARG A 4 29.45 21.49 -8.88
CA ARG A 4 30.22 20.78 -9.91
C ARG A 4 31.67 20.54 -9.43
N ALA A 5 32.14 19.31 -9.59
CA ALA A 5 33.47 18.87 -9.15
C ALA A 5 34.42 18.51 -10.32
N GLY A 6 33.95 18.61 -11.57
CA GLY A 6 34.67 18.20 -12.79
C GLY A 6 34.14 16.87 -13.35
N SER A 7 34.34 16.61 -14.65
CA SER A 7 34.07 15.34 -15.33
C SER A 7 32.71 14.66 -15.03
N GLY A 8 31.62 15.43 -14.91
CA GLY A 8 30.27 14.89 -14.64
C GLY A 8 29.94 14.65 -13.16
N PHE A 9 30.89 14.86 -12.26
CA PHE A 9 30.71 14.67 -10.82
C PHE A 9 30.33 15.96 -10.09
N TYR A 10 29.67 15.77 -8.95
CA TYR A 10 29.23 16.82 -8.04
C TYR A 10 29.68 16.51 -6.61
N ARG A 11 29.99 17.55 -5.84
CA ARG A 11 30.16 17.50 -4.39
C ARG A 11 28.85 17.86 -3.71
N LEU A 12 28.32 16.95 -2.92
CA LEU A 12 27.09 17.11 -2.17
C LEU A 12 27.42 17.44 -0.72
N THR A 13 26.82 18.53 -0.24
CA THR A 13 26.87 18.93 1.17
C THR A 13 25.48 19.26 1.67
N GLY A 14 25.09 18.65 2.79
CA GLY A 14 23.74 18.73 3.37
C GLY A 14 23.43 17.53 4.24
N HIS A 15 22.16 17.19 4.42
CA HIS A 15 21.74 16.05 5.24
C HIS A 15 20.52 15.34 4.65
N LYS A 16 20.30 14.09 5.08
CA LYS A 16 19.04 13.35 4.93
C LYS A 16 18.58 12.88 6.29
N TRP A 17 17.35 13.25 6.61
CA TRP A 17 16.75 12.94 7.91
C TRP A 17 16.40 11.46 8.04
N PHE A 18 16.01 10.79 6.96
CA PHE A 18 15.80 9.35 6.92
C PHE A 18 16.54 8.76 5.73
N MET A 19 17.48 7.86 6.00
CA MET A 19 18.14 7.02 5.00
C MET A 19 18.17 5.58 5.51
N SER A 20 17.27 4.77 5.00
CA SER A 20 17.18 3.34 5.34
C SER A 20 18.27 2.54 4.64
N ALA A 21 18.62 1.38 5.20
CA ALA A 21 19.71 0.54 4.74
C ALA A 21 21.02 1.33 4.55
N PRO A 22 21.57 1.97 5.60
CA PRO A 22 22.75 2.84 5.49
C PRO A 22 24.00 2.12 4.96
N MET A 23 23.99 0.79 4.95
CA MET A 23 25.08 -0.04 4.45
C MET A 23 25.04 -0.28 2.93
N SER A 24 23.97 0.15 2.23
CA SER A 24 23.90 0.09 0.77
C SER A 24 25.14 0.70 0.12
N ASP A 25 25.54 0.16 -1.02
CA ASP A 25 26.76 0.56 -1.72
C ASP A 25 26.63 1.94 -2.36
N ALA A 26 25.43 2.34 -2.74
CA ALA A 26 25.10 3.67 -3.25
C ALA A 26 23.65 4.07 -2.93
N PHE A 27 23.38 5.37 -3.04
CA PHE A 27 22.07 5.96 -2.80
C PHE A 27 21.68 6.93 -3.91
N LEU A 28 20.41 6.90 -4.32
CA LEU A 28 19.82 7.99 -5.11
C LEU A 28 19.46 9.15 -4.17
N VAL A 29 20.11 10.29 -4.35
CA VAL A 29 20.02 11.46 -3.48
C VAL A 29 19.53 12.65 -4.29
N LEU A 30 18.41 13.25 -3.85
CA LEU A 30 17.98 14.54 -4.37
C LEU A 30 18.75 15.69 -3.68
N ALA A 31 19.32 16.59 -4.47
CA ALA A 31 19.99 17.79 -4.00
C ALA A 31 19.79 18.98 -4.95
N GLN A 32 19.77 20.20 -4.41
CA GLN A 32 19.73 21.43 -5.20
C GLN A 32 21.08 21.67 -5.89
N ALA A 33 21.06 21.77 -7.22
CA ALA A 33 22.18 22.21 -8.08
C ALA A 33 21.83 23.57 -8.71
N PRO A 34 22.76 24.26 -9.41
CA PRO A 34 22.45 25.53 -10.09
C PRO A 34 21.24 25.47 -11.02
N GLU A 35 20.99 24.32 -11.64
CA GLU A 35 19.90 24.06 -12.58
C GLU A 35 18.58 23.65 -11.89
N GLY A 36 18.56 23.55 -10.56
CA GLY A 36 17.41 23.14 -9.76
C GLY A 36 17.57 21.78 -9.06
N LEU A 37 16.45 21.23 -8.58
CA LEU A 37 16.44 19.98 -7.83
C LEU A 37 16.78 18.81 -8.77
N SER A 38 17.93 18.18 -8.53
CA SER A 38 18.47 17.12 -9.40
C SER A 38 18.66 15.82 -8.61
N CYS A 39 18.73 14.70 -9.33
CA CYS A 39 18.99 13.38 -8.75
C CYS A 39 20.47 12.99 -8.95
N PHE A 40 21.06 12.37 -7.93
CA PHE A 40 22.45 11.94 -7.96
C PHE A 40 22.58 10.50 -7.46
N LEU A 41 23.41 9.70 -8.11
CA LEU A 41 23.90 8.44 -7.58
C LEU A 41 25.14 8.72 -6.72
N VAL A 42 25.04 8.46 -5.42
CA VAL A 42 26.09 8.77 -4.44
C VAL A 42 26.59 7.46 -3.82
N PRO A 43 27.75 6.93 -4.25
CA PRO A 43 28.32 5.73 -3.65
C PRO A 43 28.76 6.00 -2.21
N ARG A 44 28.63 5.02 -1.31
CA ARG A 44 29.08 5.14 0.09
C ARG A 44 30.61 5.07 0.20
N VAL A 45 31.23 4.28 -0.66
CA VAL A 45 32.67 4.02 -0.74
C VAL A 45 33.15 4.35 -2.15
N LEU A 46 34.28 5.05 -2.27
CA LEU A 46 34.89 5.42 -3.54
C LEU A 46 35.68 4.24 -4.14
N GLY A 47 36.09 4.37 -5.40
CA GLY A 47 36.83 3.31 -6.11
C GLY A 47 38.19 2.93 -5.49
N ASP A 48 38.77 3.81 -4.67
CA ASP A 48 40.00 3.55 -3.90
C ASP A 48 39.74 2.89 -2.53
N GLY A 49 38.48 2.56 -2.22
CA GLY A 49 38.06 1.98 -0.95
C GLY A 49 37.86 3.00 0.18
N SER A 50 38.11 4.29 -0.06
CA SER A 50 37.90 5.33 0.95
C SER A 50 36.41 5.69 1.11
N GLY A 51 36.04 6.21 2.28
CA GLY A 51 34.66 6.64 2.54
C GLY A 51 34.30 7.94 1.81
N ASN A 52 33.11 8.01 1.23
CA ASN A 52 32.69 9.13 0.38
C ASN A 52 31.99 10.27 1.14
N GLY A 53 32.57 10.76 2.23
CA GLY A 53 32.02 11.94 2.95
C GLY A 53 30.67 11.71 3.66
N PHE A 54 30.26 10.46 3.89
CA PHE A 54 29.09 10.13 4.71
C PHE A 54 29.43 10.27 6.19
N ARG A 55 28.57 10.96 6.94
CA ARG A 55 28.65 11.12 8.41
C ARG A 55 27.33 10.67 9.01
N PHE A 56 27.28 9.41 9.42
CA PHE A 56 26.13 8.84 10.11
C PHE A 56 26.07 9.36 11.54
N GLN A 57 24.96 10.00 11.89
CA GLN A 57 24.80 10.67 13.19
C GLN A 57 24.20 9.72 14.22
N ARG A 58 23.09 9.07 13.85
CA ARG A 58 22.39 8.10 14.69
C ARG A 58 21.49 7.19 13.88
N LEU A 59 21.12 6.05 14.47
CA LEU A 59 20.02 5.22 14.00
C LEU A 59 18.71 5.65 14.67
N LYS A 60 17.61 5.52 13.95
CA LYS A 60 16.26 5.79 14.46
C LYS A 60 15.84 4.70 15.45
N ASP A 61 15.31 5.11 16.60
CA ASP A 61 14.51 4.23 17.44
C ASP A 61 13.07 4.22 16.90
N LYS A 62 12.71 3.14 16.20
CA LYS A 62 11.44 3.03 15.45
C LYS A 62 10.43 2.15 16.20
N LEU A 63 9.14 2.48 16.03
CA LEU A 63 8.01 1.66 16.50
C LEU A 63 8.09 0.22 15.96
N GLY A 64 8.10 0.08 14.63
CA GLY A 64 8.27 -1.17 13.89
C GLY A 64 9.43 -1.07 12.90
N ASN A 65 9.52 -2.00 11.96
CA ASN A 65 10.57 -2.06 10.94
C ASN A 65 11.99 -2.06 11.54
N ARG A 66 12.13 -2.55 12.78
CA ARG A 66 13.33 -2.39 13.63
C ARG A 66 14.53 -3.19 13.14
N SER A 67 14.31 -4.25 12.36
CA SER A 67 15.36 -5.02 11.69
C SER A 67 16.08 -4.22 10.60
N ASN A 68 15.39 -3.27 9.97
CA ASN A 68 15.97 -2.39 8.96
C ASN A 68 16.53 -1.13 9.64
N ALA A 69 17.85 -0.96 9.63
CA ALA A 69 18.47 0.26 10.15
C ALA A 69 18.06 1.47 9.29
N SER A 70 17.57 2.52 9.95
CA SER A 70 17.34 3.83 9.32
C SER A 70 18.22 4.86 10.00
N SER A 71 19.05 5.57 9.24
CA SER A 71 20.00 6.55 9.78
C SER A 71 19.58 7.99 9.52
N GLU A 72 20.06 8.89 10.37
CA GLU A 72 20.33 10.28 10.00
C GLU A 72 21.75 10.39 9.46
N VAL A 73 21.91 11.06 8.32
CA VAL A 73 23.21 11.20 7.66
C VAL A 73 23.44 12.65 7.23
N GLU A 74 24.66 13.11 7.43
CA GLU A 74 25.19 14.32 6.83
C GLU A 74 26.19 13.96 5.74
N PHE A 75 26.18 14.75 4.66
CA PHE A 75 27.14 14.66 3.57
C PHE A 75 28.12 15.81 3.70
N VAL A 76 29.41 15.48 3.72
CA VAL A 76 30.51 16.44 3.73
C VAL A 76 31.31 16.26 2.44
N ASN A 77 30.98 17.07 1.43
CA ASN A 77 31.58 17.03 0.10
C ASN A 77 31.54 15.62 -0.54
N ALA A 78 30.46 14.88 -0.32
CA ALA A 78 30.26 13.54 -0.90
C ALA A 78 30.20 13.62 -2.42
N ILE A 79 30.95 12.79 -3.13
CA ILE A 79 30.98 12.76 -4.59
C ILE A 79 29.77 11.99 -5.11
N GLY A 80 29.03 12.56 -6.05
CA GLY A 80 27.92 11.90 -6.73
C GLY A 80 27.92 12.19 -8.22
N GLU A 81 27.36 11.26 -8.99
CA GLU A 81 27.11 11.41 -10.42
C GLU A 81 25.65 11.81 -10.64
N MET A 82 25.39 12.74 -11.55
CA MET A 82 24.01 13.13 -11.87
C MET A 82 23.28 12.01 -12.60
N VAL A 83 22.03 11.74 -12.21
CA VAL A 83 21.15 10.78 -12.88
C VAL A 83 19.99 11.52 -13.52
N GLY A 84 19.84 11.36 -14.84
CA GLY A 84 18.85 12.08 -15.64
C GLY A 84 19.23 13.54 -15.90
N GLU A 85 18.24 14.33 -16.35
CA GLU A 85 18.47 15.71 -16.78
C GLU A 85 18.68 16.68 -15.58
N PRO A 86 19.56 17.69 -15.72
CA PRO A 86 19.71 18.75 -14.72
C PRO A 86 18.37 19.42 -14.38
N GLY A 87 18.08 19.59 -13.09
CA GLY A 87 16.83 20.20 -12.61
C GLY A 87 15.58 19.29 -12.69
N ALA A 88 15.71 18.08 -13.23
CA ALA A 88 14.59 17.15 -13.42
C ALA A 88 14.50 16.05 -12.34
N GLY A 89 15.09 16.25 -11.15
CA GLY A 89 15.29 15.20 -10.15
C GLY A 89 14.00 14.48 -9.71
N VAL A 90 12.88 15.20 -9.57
CA VAL A 90 11.57 14.60 -9.24
C VAL A 90 11.07 13.71 -10.37
N LYS A 91 11.25 14.13 -11.64
CA LYS A 91 10.85 13.35 -12.81
C LYS A 91 11.71 12.09 -12.92
N THR A 92 13.02 12.21 -12.69
CA THR A 92 13.96 11.08 -12.74
C THR A 92 13.56 9.94 -11.82
N ILE A 93 13.12 10.22 -10.60
CA ILE A 93 12.79 9.19 -9.60
C ILE A 93 11.33 8.73 -9.65
N MET A 94 10.50 9.28 -10.55
CA MET A 94 9.05 9.05 -10.52
C MET A 94 8.68 7.58 -10.73
N ASP A 95 9.35 6.89 -11.64
CA ASP A 95 9.07 5.48 -11.93
C ASP A 95 9.61 4.57 -10.82
N MET A 96 10.79 4.88 -10.26
CA MET A 96 11.30 4.19 -9.07
C MET A 96 10.32 4.30 -7.90
N VAL A 97 9.83 5.51 -7.63
CA VAL A 97 8.79 5.76 -6.63
C VAL A 97 7.54 4.93 -6.91
N THR A 98 7.08 4.90 -8.16
CA THR A 98 5.91 4.11 -8.58
C THR A 98 6.07 2.63 -8.25
N LEU A 99 7.25 2.04 -8.53
CA LEU A 99 7.56 0.65 -8.17
C LEU A 99 7.53 0.41 -6.66
N THR A 100 8.11 1.32 -5.87
CA THR A 100 8.11 1.18 -4.41
C THR A 100 6.70 1.27 -3.78
N ARG A 101 5.76 1.92 -4.44
CA ARG A 101 4.35 1.97 -3.99
C ARG A 101 3.62 0.66 -4.18
N LEU A 102 3.92 -0.06 -5.26
CA LEU A 102 3.43 -1.42 -5.48
C LEU A 102 3.94 -2.34 -4.36
N ASP A 103 5.24 -2.29 -4.05
CA ASP A 103 5.84 -3.08 -2.98
C ASP A 103 5.19 -2.82 -1.62
N CYS A 104 4.87 -1.56 -1.31
CA CYS A 104 4.14 -1.21 -0.08
C CYS A 104 2.79 -1.92 0.01
N ALA A 105 2.02 -1.90 -1.08
CA ALA A 105 0.70 -2.53 -1.11
C ALA A 105 0.80 -4.06 -1.00
N ILE A 106 1.72 -4.68 -1.75
CA ILE A 106 1.96 -6.13 -1.68
C ILE A 106 2.38 -6.52 -0.25
N ALA A 107 3.37 -5.83 0.33
CA ALA A 107 3.82 -6.11 1.69
C ALA A 107 2.70 -5.91 2.72
N SER A 108 1.90 -4.84 2.61
CA SER A 108 0.77 -4.61 3.52
C SER A 108 -0.32 -5.68 3.40
N SER A 109 -0.66 -6.12 2.19
CA SER A 109 -1.61 -7.24 2.01
C SER A 109 -1.05 -8.56 2.57
N ALA A 110 0.26 -8.81 2.42
CA ALA A 110 0.92 -9.99 2.97
C ALA A 110 0.92 -10.01 4.52
N ILE A 111 1.21 -8.89 5.20
CA ILE A 111 1.18 -8.87 6.67
C ILE A 111 -0.23 -9.04 7.21
N MET A 112 -1.25 -8.46 6.53
CA MET A 112 -2.65 -8.66 6.91
C MET A 112 -3.05 -10.13 6.76
N ARG A 113 -2.64 -10.77 5.65
CA ARG A 113 -2.83 -12.21 5.42
C ARG A 113 -2.19 -13.06 6.52
N ALA A 114 -0.95 -12.76 6.90
CA ALA A 114 -0.26 -13.49 7.96
C ALA A 114 -0.96 -13.34 9.32
N GLY A 115 -1.30 -12.10 9.71
CA GLY A 115 -1.99 -11.84 10.98
C GLY A 115 -3.38 -12.48 11.07
N LEU A 116 -4.17 -12.42 10.00
CA LEU A 116 -5.49 -13.05 9.98
C LEU A 116 -5.40 -14.58 9.96
N ALA A 117 -4.39 -15.16 9.31
CA ALA A 117 -4.17 -16.61 9.34
C ALA A 117 -3.93 -17.13 10.77
N GLU A 118 -3.12 -16.42 11.55
CA GLU A 118 -2.88 -16.71 12.97
C GLU A 118 -4.18 -16.61 13.79
N ALA A 119 -4.98 -15.57 13.56
CA ALA A 119 -6.26 -15.38 14.25
C ALA A 119 -7.29 -16.48 13.93
N VAL A 120 -7.42 -16.86 12.65
CA VAL A 120 -8.29 -17.97 12.23
C VAL A 120 -7.80 -19.30 12.82
N HIS A 121 -6.49 -19.57 12.77
CA HIS A 121 -5.91 -20.77 13.36
C HIS A 121 -6.19 -20.82 14.88
N HIS A 122 -5.94 -19.73 15.60
CA HIS A 122 -6.24 -19.63 17.03
C HIS A 122 -7.72 -19.94 17.31
N ALA A 123 -8.64 -19.34 16.55
CA ALA A 123 -10.06 -19.52 16.75
C ALA A 123 -10.53 -20.97 16.53
N ARG A 124 -9.86 -21.72 15.63
CA ARG A 124 -10.16 -23.15 15.40
C ARG A 124 -9.81 -24.04 16.59
N HIS A 125 -8.86 -23.65 17.44
CA HIS A 125 -8.36 -24.49 18.53
C HIS A 125 -8.73 -23.98 19.92
N ARG A 126 -8.90 -22.68 20.10
CA ARG A 126 -9.23 -22.09 21.40
C ARG A 126 -10.69 -22.34 21.76
N GLN A 127 -10.92 -22.93 22.93
CA GLN A 127 -12.28 -23.14 23.46
C GLN A 127 -12.69 -22.05 24.44
N VAL A 128 -13.94 -21.57 24.30
CA VAL A 128 -14.61 -20.64 25.23
C VAL A 128 -16.07 -21.04 25.30
N PHE A 129 -16.65 -21.08 26.50
CA PHE A 129 -18.03 -21.52 26.75
C PHE A 129 -18.36 -22.92 26.19
N GLY A 130 -17.38 -23.83 26.20
CA GLY A 130 -17.58 -25.24 25.81
C GLY A 130 -17.54 -25.54 24.31
N SER A 131 -17.28 -24.56 23.45
CA SER A 131 -17.03 -24.76 22.01
C SER A 131 -15.77 -24.02 21.55
N THR A 132 -15.21 -24.42 20.42
CA THR A 132 -14.12 -23.67 19.78
C THR A 132 -14.62 -22.31 19.32
N LEU A 133 -13.80 -21.27 19.42
CA LEU A 133 -14.15 -19.90 19.04
C LEU A 133 -14.66 -19.80 17.59
N ILE A 134 -14.13 -20.62 16.67
CA ILE A 134 -14.59 -20.66 15.28
C ILE A 134 -16.05 -21.12 15.13
N GLU A 135 -16.64 -21.76 16.14
CA GLU A 135 -18.06 -22.15 16.15
C GLU A 135 -18.97 -21.06 16.72
N GLN A 136 -18.40 -20.01 17.31
CA GLN A 136 -19.16 -18.88 17.81
C GLN A 136 -19.58 -17.98 16.63
N PRO A 137 -20.88 -17.76 16.38
CA PRO A 137 -21.33 -16.99 15.20
C PRO A 137 -20.72 -15.60 15.12
N LEU A 138 -20.57 -14.90 16.25
CA LEU A 138 -19.99 -13.56 16.29
C LEU A 138 -18.51 -13.55 15.88
N MET A 139 -17.71 -14.53 16.34
CA MET A 139 -16.31 -14.69 15.93
C MET A 139 -16.21 -14.98 14.43
N GLN A 140 -17.11 -15.82 13.89
CA GLN A 140 -17.17 -16.05 12.45
C GLN A 140 -17.43 -14.75 11.69
N ARG A 141 -18.32 -13.87 12.19
CA ARG A 141 -18.58 -12.59 11.52
C ARG A 141 -17.34 -11.71 11.48
N VAL A 142 -16.63 -11.58 12.60
CA VAL A 142 -15.40 -10.77 12.69
C VAL A 142 -14.32 -11.30 11.75
N LEU A 143 -14.02 -12.60 11.81
CA LEU A 143 -12.99 -13.23 10.98
C LEU A 143 -13.31 -13.17 9.49
N ALA A 144 -14.56 -13.45 9.11
CA ALA A 144 -14.97 -13.39 7.72
C ALA A 144 -14.96 -11.94 7.18
N ASP A 145 -15.39 -10.96 7.98
CA ASP A 145 -15.38 -9.55 7.58
C ASP A 145 -13.95 -9.03 7.35
N MET A 146 -12.99 -9.41 8.20
CA MET A 146 -11.57 -9.17 7.94
C MET A 146 -11.07 -9.92 6.70
N ALA A 147 -11.50 -11.17 6.51
CA ALA A 147 -11.08 -12.00 5.38
C ALA A 147 -11.49 -11.39 4.02
N LEU A 148 -12.65 -10.73 3.96
CA LEU A 148 -13.09 -9.98 2.78
C LEU A 148 -12.10 -8.87 2.41
N ASP A 149 -11.66 -8.06 3.38
CA ASP A 149 -10.68 -6.98 3.14
C ASP A 149 -9.30 -7.54 2.76
N VAL A 150 -8.84 -8.64 3.39
CA VAL A 150 -7.57 -9.26 3.01
C VAL A 150 -7.61 -9.81 1.58
N ALA A 151 -8.69 -10.51 1.21
CA ALA A 151 -8.85 -11.06 -0.13
C ALA A 151 -8.87 -9.94 -1.19
N ALA A 152 -9.66 -8.89 -0.95
CA ALA A 152 -9.76 -7.72 -1.81
C ALA A 152 -8.43 -6.96 -1.94
N ALA A 153 -7.73 -6.72 -0.84
CA ALA A 153 -6.43 -6.04 -0.84
C ALA A 153 -5.34 -6.84 -1.56
N THR A 154 -5.33 -8.16 -1.38
CA THR A 154 -4.42 -9.06 -2.09
C THR A 154 -4.72 -9.04 -3.59
N ALA A 155 -5.98 -9.25 -3.96
CA ALA A 155 -6.43 -9.25 -5.35
C ALA A 155 -6.07 -7.94 -6.07
N LEU A 156 -6.39 -6.79 -5.46
CA LEU A 156 -6.11 -5.47 -6.03
C LEU A 156 -4.59 -5.20 -6.16
N SER A 157 -3.79 -5.62 -5.18
CA SER A 157 -2.32 -5.45 -5.23
C SER A 157 -1.70 -6.26 -6.37
N PHE A 158 -2.11 -7.51 -6.55
CA PHE A 158 -1.64 -8.36 -7.66
C PHE A 158 -2.21 -7.92 -9.01
N ARG A 159 -3.42 -7.37 -9.06
CA ARG A 159 -3.96 -6.74 -10.26
C ARG A 159 -3.10 -5.55 -10.70
N LEU A 160 -2.61 -4.75 -9.75
CA LEU A 160 -1.70 -3.64 -10.05
C LEU A 160 -0.36 -4.16 -10.58
N ALA A 161 0.19 -5.23 -9.98
CA ALA A 161 1.39 -5.88 -10.50
C ALA A 161 1.19 -6.34 -11.96
N ARG A 162 0.07 -7.02 -12.26
CA ARG A 162 -0.26 -7.41 -13.63
C ARG A 162 -0.35 -6.22 -14.59
N SER A 163 -0.94 -5.09 -14.18
CA SER A 163 -0.95 -3.91 -15.06
C SER A 163 0.46 -3.41 -15.40
N PHE A 164 1.43 -3.59 -14.51
CA PHE A 164 2.81 -3.19 -14.79
C PHE A 164 3.43 -4.13 -15.82
N ASP A 165 3.17 -5.43 -15.72
CA ASP A 165 3.63 -6.42 -16.71
C ASP A 165 3.02 -6.16 -18.10
N GLU A 166 1.74 -5.81 -18.16
CA GLU A 166 0.98 -5.69 -19.41
C GLU A 166 0.97 -4.27 -20.00
N ALA A 167 1.43 -3.24 -19.27
CA ALA A 167 1.38 -1.83 -19.67
C ALA A 167 2.09 -1.52 -21.00
N ALA A 168 3.13 -2.28 -21.35
CA ALA A 168 3.85 -2.06 -22.62
C ALA A 168 3.02 -2.46 -23.85
N SER A 169 2.04 -3.36 -23.68
CA SER A 169 1.25 -3.95 -24.77
C SER A 169 -0.24 -3.59 -24.73
N ASP A 170 -0.76 -3.15 -23.58
CA ASP A 170 -2.17 -2.80 -23.41
C ASP A 170 -2.32 -1.39 -22.81
N ARG A 171 -3.03 -0.52 -23.55
CA ARG A 171 -3.27 0.88 -23.15
C ARG A 171 -4.11 0.98 -21.87
N GLY A 172 -5.13 0.13 -21.72
CA GLY A 172 -5.97 0.11 -20.53
C GLY A 172 -5.19 -0.31 -19.30
N GLU A 173 -4.26 -1.27 -19.46
CA GLU A 173 -3.35 -1.68 -18.39
C GLU A 173 -2.34 -0.58 -18.05
N ALA A 174 -1.78 0.11 -19.04
CA ALA A 174 -0.94 1.28 -18.79
C ALA A 174 -1.69 2.41 -18.05
N ALA A 175 -2.95 2.66 -18.42
CA ALA A 175 -3.81 3.63 -17.75
C ALA A 175 -4.08 3.21 -16.30
N PHE A 176 -4.37 1.93 -16.05
CA PHE A 176 -4.56 1.39 -14.72
C PHE A 176 -3.30 1.54 -13.87
N ALA A 177 -2.14 1.10 -14.37
CA ALA A 177 -0.86 1.23 -13.68
C ALA A 177 -0.61 2.68 -13.23
N ARG A 178 -0.80 3.64 -14.14
CA ARG A 178 -0.55 5.06 -13.87
C ARG A 178 -1.54 5.68 -12.88
N ALA A 179 -2.84 5.44 -13.06
CA ALA A 179 -3.88 6.07 -12.25
C ALA A 179 -4.08 5.39 -10.89
N MET A 180 -3.92 4.06 -10.82
CA MET A 180 -4.32 3.27 -9.66
C MET A 180 -3.18 2.97 -8.69
N THR A 181 -1.90 3.14 -9.06
CA THR A 181 -0.79 2.97 -8.11
C THR A 181 -0.98 3.72 -6.78
N PRO A 182 -1.27 5.05 -6.77
CA PRO A 182 -1.53 5.75 -5.52
C PRO A 182 -2.83 5.29 -4.83
N VAL A 183 -3.84 4.87 -5.59
CA VAL A 183 -5.12 4.34 -5.06
C VAL A 183 -4.90 3.05 -4.27
N VAL A 184 -4.19 2.10 -4.87
CA VAL A 184 -3.92 0.80 -4.25
C VAL A 184 -3.04 0.96 -3.01
N LYS A 185 -1.95 1.74 -3.10
CA LYS A 185 -1.12 2.04 -1.94
C LYS A 185 -1.92 2.70 -0.83
N TYR A 186 -2.74 3.70 -1.16
CA TYR A 186 -3.57 4.41 -0.19
C TYR A 186 -4.41 3.44 0.63
N TRP A 187 -5.24 2.63 -0.05
CA TRP A 187 -6.23 1.82 0.65
C TRP A 187 -5.56 0.64 1.35
N VAL A 188 -4.78 -0.16 0.62
CA VAL A 188 -4.18 -1.41 1.14
C VAL A 188 -3.26 -1.15 2.34
N CYS A 189 -2.44 -0.09 2.29
CA CYS A 189 -1.54 0.21 3.41
C CYS A 189 -2.30 0.78 4.62
N LYS A 190 -3.39 1.52 4.40
CA LYS A 190 -4.10 2.24 5.47
C LYS A 190 -5.10 1.37 6.24
N ILE A 191 -5.61 0.30 5.64
CA ILE A 191 -6.49 -0.65 6.34
C ILE A 191 -5.70 -1.67 7.18
N ALA A 192 -4.39 -1.83 6.95
CA ALA A 192 -3.59 -2.81 7.65
C ALA A 192 -3.51 -2.60 9.18
N PRO A 193 -3.31 -1.38 9.72
CA PRO A 193 -3.29 -1.19 11.17
C PRO A 193 -4.58 -1.59 11.91
N PRO A 194 -5.79 -1.12 11.53
CA PRO A 194 -7.01 -1.54 12.22
C PRO A 194 -7.34 -3.02 12.03
N LEU A 195 -7.05 -3.61 10.87
CA LEU A 195 -7.25 -5.05 10.64
C LEU A 195 -6.34 -5.90 11.52
N LEU A 196 -5.05 -5.55 11.61
CA LEU A 196 -4.11 -6.28 12.45
C LEU A 196 -4.35 -6.07 13.95
N TYR A 197 -4.93 -4.93 14.34
CA TYR A 197 -5.43 -4.74 15.70
C TYR A 197 -6.55 -5.73 16.03
N GLU A 198 -7.56 -5.86 15.17
CA GLU A 198 -8.67 -6.79 15.38
C GLU A 198 -8.20 -8.26 15.35
N ALA A 199 -7.29 -8.61 14.44
CA ALA A 199 -6.67 -9.93 14.41
C ALA A 199 -5.89 -10.22 15.70
N MET A 200 -5.20 -9.22 16.27
CA MET A 200 -4.52 -9.33 17.56
C MET A 200 -5.52 -9.54 18.71
N GLU A 201 -6.65 -8.84 18.71
CA GLU A 201 -7.72 -8.99 19.70
C GLU A 201 -8.32 -10.41 19.69
N CYS A 202 -8.40 -11.06 18.52
CA CYS A 202 -8.86 -12.44 18.39
C CYS A 202 -7.99 -13.47 19.15
N LEU A 203 -6.72 -13.16 19.44
CA LEU A 203 -5.82 -14.01 20.24
C LEU A 203 -5.96 -13.74 21.76
N GLY A 204 -6.73 -12.74 22.16
CA GLY A 204 -6.82 -12.26 23.53
C GLY A 204 -5.48 -11.73 24.05
N GLY A 205 -5.21 -11.91 25.35
CA GLY A 205 -4.01 -11.37 26.00
C GLY A 205 -2.69 -11.82 25.35
N ASN A 206 -2.64 -13.01 24.76
CA ASN A 206 -1.45 -13.51 24.06
C ASN A 206 -1.15 -12.72 22.78
N GLY A 207 -2.15 -12.10 22.14
CA GLY A 207 -1.90 -11.23 20.98
C GLY A 207 -1.10 -9.98 21.34
N TYR A 208 -1.22 -9.50 22.59
CA TYR A 208 -0.64 -8.24 23.05
C TYR A 208 0.80 -8.36 23.57
N VAL A 209 1.38 -9.56 23.59
CA VAL A 209 2.76 -9.79 24.04
C VAL A 209 3.72 -9.94 22.85
N GLU A 210 4.97 -9.49 23.01
CA GLU A 210 5.98 -9.43 21.94
C GLU A 210 6.49 -10.81 21.47
N GLU A 211 6.20 -11.86 22.26
CA GLU A 211 6.42 -13.26 21.88
C GLU A 211 5.49 -13.70 20.75
N ALA A 212 4.30 -13.09 20.64
CA ALA A 212 3.37 -13.36 19.56
C ALA A 212 3.72 -12.53 18.31
N PRO A 213 3.56 -13.09 17.10
CA PRO A 213 3.89 -12.39 15.87
C PRO A 213 3.01 -11.17 15.62
N LEU A 214 1.76 -11.16 16.12
CA LEU A 214 0.79 -10.07 15.89
C LEU A 214 1.25 -8.73 16.45
N ALA A 215 1.90 -8.69 17.61
CA ALA A 215 2.46 -7.44 18.17
C ALA A 215 3.46 -6.80 17.20
N ARG A 216 4.34 -7.62 16.59
CA ARG A 216 5.28 -7.16 15.56
C ARG A 216 4.56 -6.72 14.28
N TYR A 217 3.60 -7.50 13.79
CA TYR A 217 2.84 -7.16 12.58
C TYR A 217 2.09 -5.84 12.74
N TYR A 218 1.45 -5.62 13.89
CA TYR A 218 0.77 -4.37 14.21
C TYR A 218 1.75 -3.18 14.22
N ARG A 219 2.93 -3.32 14.86
CA ARG A 219 3.96 -2.27 14.86
C ARG A 219 4.56 -2.02 13.46
N GLU A 220 4.58 -3.02 12.59
CA GLU A 220 5.06 -2.92 11.21
C GLU A 220 4.07 -2.14 10.32
N ALA A 221 2.77 -2.41 10.44
CA ALA A 221 1.75 -1.95 9.50
C ALA A 221 1.76 -0.46 9.15
N PRO A 222 1.97 0.50 10.08
CA PRO A 222 1.97 1.92 9.76
C PRO A 222 3.10 2.35 8.81
N VAL A 223 4.23 1.62 8.77
CA VAL A 223 5.41 2.06 8.03
C VAL A 223 5.13 2.18 6.52
N ASN A 224 4.40 1.23 5.94
CA ASN A 224 4.09 1.22 4.50
C ASN A 224 3.11 2.33 4.09
N ALA A 225 2.28 2.81 5.03
CA ALA A 225 1.36 3.93 4.80
C ALA A 225 2.05 5.29 4.96
N ILE A 226 3.14 5.37 5.74
CA ILE A 226 3.89 6.61 5.99
C ILE A 226 5.04 6.78 5.01
N TRP A 227 5.78 5.69 4.75
CA TRP A 227 6.95 5.68 3.90
C TRP A 227 6.55 5.91 2.44
N GLU A 228 7.30 6.79 1.79
CA GLU A 228 7.14 7.17 0.38
C GLU A 228 5.71 7.65 0.05
N GLY A 229 5.32 8.80 0.62
CA GLY A 229 4.05 9.45 0.33
C GLY A 229 2.90 8.92 1.19
N SER A 230 2.54 9.71 2.21
CA SER A 230 1.41 9.40 3.10
C SER A 230 0.07 9.51 2.39
N GLY A 231 -1.02 9.08 3.05
CA GLY A 231 -2.35 9.01 2.44
C GLY A 231 -2.84 10.30 1.78
N ASN A 232 -2.50 11.48 2.30
CA ASN A 232 -2.84 12.75 1.63
C ASN A 232 -2.07 12.92 0.33
N VAL A 233 -0.78 12.57 0.31
CA VAL A 233 0.03 12.65 -0.90
C VAL A 233 -0.51 11.72 -1.98
N MET A 234 -0.93 10.49 -1.61
CA MET A 234 -1.56 9.57 -2.56
C MET A 234 -2.85 10.13 -3.14
N ALA A 235 -3.74 10.66 -2.28
CA ALA A 235 -5.02 11.22 -2.73
C ALA A 235 -4.83 12.46 -3.62
N LEU A 236 -3.88 13.34 -3.30
CA LEU A 236 -3.53 14.49 -4.13
C LEU A 236 -2.89 14.07 -5.46
N ASP A 237 -2.15 12.96 -5.50
CA ASP A 237 -1.60 12.41 -6.75
C ASP A 237 -2.71 11.90 -7.66
N VAL A 238 -3.74 11.25 -7.10
CA VAL A 238 -4.97 10.88 -7.83
C VAL A 238 -5.61 12.11 -8.47
N LEU A 239 -5.79 13.20 -7.73
CA LEU A 239 -6.34 14.45 -8.29
C LEU A 239 -5.43 15.07 -9.35
N ARG A 240 -4.12 15.02 -9.16
CA ARG A 240 -3.16 15.52 -10.15
C ARG A 240 -3.25 14.74 -11.46
N VAL A 241 -3.39 13.42 -11.40
CA VAL A 241 -3.60 12.59 -12.59
C VAL A 241 -4.96 12.92 -13.21
N LEU A 242 -6.01 13.06 -12.40
CA LEU A 242 -7.37 13.38 -12.88
C LEU A 242 -7.41 14.70 -13.64
N GLY A 243 -6.78 15.75 -13.11
CA GLY A 243 -6.75 17.07 -13.75
C GLY A 243 -5.87 17.15 -15.01
N ARG A 244 -4.86 16.28 -15.15
CA ARG A 244 -3.95 16.29 -16.31
C ARG A 244 -4.33 15.30 -17.41
N ALA A 245 -4.92 14.17 -17.03
CA ALA A 245 -5.18 13.06 -17.93
C ALA A 245 -6.49 12.33 -17.52
N PRO A 246 -7.66 13.00 -17.59
CA PRO A 246 -8.94 12.43 -17.16
C PRO A 246 -9.31 11.15 -17.92
N GLY A 247 -8.89 11.03 -19.19
CA GLY A 247 -9.12 9.83 -20.01
C GLY A 247 -8.51 8.55 -19.42
N LEU A 248 -7.48 8.63 -18.56
CA LEU A 248 -6.97 7.44 -17.87
C LEU A 248 -8.01 6.85 -16.90
N PHE A 249 -8.78 7.70 -16.24
CA PHE A 249 -9.85 7.24 -15.36
C PHE A 249 -11.05 6.71 -16.14
N GLU A 250 -11.32 7.22 -17.34
CA GLU A 250 -12.34 6.65 -18.22
C GLU A 250 -11.99 5.19 -18.58
N ASP A 251 -10.72 4.94 -18.95
CA ASP A 251 -10.21 3.59 -19.24
C ASP A 251 -10.30 2.68 -18.00
N VAL A 252 -9.95 3.18 -16.81
CA VAL A 252 -10.08 2.45 -15.53
C VAL A 252 -11.54 2.11 -15.23
N LEU A 253 -12.45 3.08 -15.34
CA LEU A 253 -13.87 2.90 -15.06
C LEU A 253 -14.51 1.91 -16.04
N ALA A 254 -14.10 1.91 -17.31
CA ALA A 254 -14.55 0.93 -18.29
C ALA A 254 -14.12 -0.51 -17.92
N GLY A 255 -12.89 -0.68 -17.42
CA GLY A 255 -12.42 -1.96 -16.91
C GLY A 255 -13.21 -2.43 -15.69
N ILE A 256 -13.46 -1.54 -14.73
CA ILE A 256 -14.27 -1.82 -13.54
C ILE A 256 -15.70 -2.22 -13.93
N ASP A 257 -16.34 -1.48 -14.84
CA ASP A 257 -17.71 -1.75 -15.30
C ASP A 257 -17.83 -3.14 -15.93
N ARG A 258 -16.89 -3.46 -16.84
CA ARG A 258 -16.81 -4.77 -17.50
C ARG A 258 -16.71 -5.91 -16.50
N ASP A 259 -15.82 -5.77 -15.52
CA ASP A 259 -15.51 -6.86 -14.59
C ASP A 259 -16.57 -7.00 -13.48
N LEU A 260 -17.29 -5.92 -13.11
CA LEU A 260 -18.47 -5.98 -12.24
C LEU A 260 -19.73 -6.50 -12.95
N GLY A 261 -19.80 -6.37 -14.27
CA GLY A 261 -20.93 -6.84 -15.09
C GLY A 261 -22.23 -6.07 -14.81
N ALA A 262 -23.39 -6.75 -14.91
CA ALA A 262 -24.70 -6.11 -14.84
C ALA A 262 -24.98 -5.34 -13.54
N GLY A 263 -24.30 -5.69 -12.43
CA GLY A 263 -24.40 -4.98 -11.14
C GLY A 263 -23.54 -3.72 -11.04
N GLY A 264 -22.64 -3.46 -11.99
CA GLY A 264 -21.62 -2.40 -11.90
C GLY A 264 -22.14 -0.98 -12.15
N ARG A 265 -23.29 -0.81 -12.82
CA ARG A 265 -23.78 0.51 -13.26
C ARG A 265 -23.92 1.53 -12.13
N GLY A 266 -24.41 1.10 -10.97
CA GLY A 266 -24.55 1.97 -9.79
C GLY A 266 -23.20 2.45 -9.28
N THR A 267 -22.24 1.53 -9.16
CA THR A 267 -20.86 1.81 -8.73
C THR A 267 -20.17 2.79 -9.67
N ILE A 268 -20.30 2.62 -10.99
CA ILE A 268 -19.74 3.56 -11.97
C ILE A 268 -20.38 4.95 -11.84
N GLY A 269 -21.69 5.03 -11.60
CA GLY A 269 -22.36 6.29 -11.31
C GLY A 269 -21.78 7.00 -10.08
N VAL A 270 -21.52 6.26 -9.00
CA VAL A 270 -20.88 6.78 -7.78
C VAL A 270 -19.46 7.28 -8.07
N LEU A 271 -18.64 6.52 -8.80
CA LEU A 271 -17.27 6.92 -9.15
C LEU A 271 -17.25 8.20 -9.99
N LYS A 272 -18.12 8.31 -11.01
CA LYS A 272 -18.23 9.52 -11.82
C LYS A 272 -18.65 10.73 -10.99
N ALA A 273 -19.60 10.56 -10.08
CA ALA A 273 -20.01 11.62 -9.16
C ALA A 273 -18.85 12.03 -8.23
N ALA A 274 -18.12 11.06 -7.66
CA ALA A 274 -16.97 11.33 -6.80
C ALA A 274 -15.85 12.06 -7.56
N MET A 275 -15.56 11.68 -8.81
CA MET A 275 -14.60 12.38 -9.67
C MET A 275 -15.01 13.83 -9.95
N GLN A 276 -16.29 14.07 -10.22
CA GLN A 276 -16.81 15.42 -10.46
C GLN A 276 -16.66 16.30 -9.21
N VAL A 277 -17.05 15.78 -8.04
CA VAL A 277 -16.91 16.51 -6.76
C VAL A 277 -15.43 16.81 -6.49
N ALA A 278 -14.56 15.81 -6.63
CA ALA A 278 -13.13 15.92 -6.40
C ALA A 278 -12.40 16.87 -7.36
N SER A 279 -12.96 17.12 -8.55
CA SER A 279 -12.45 18.12 -9.50
C SER A 279 -12.75 19.56 -9.05
N THR A 280 -13.71 19.75 -8.15
CA THR A 280 -14.13 21.07 -7.63
C THR A 280 -13.81 21.28 -6.15
N ASP A 281 -13.61 20.20 -5.40
CA ASP A 281 -13.26 20.20 -3.98
C ASP A 281 -12.11 19.21 -3.71
N GLU A 282 -10.90 19.75 -3.59
CA GLU A 282 -9.69 18.99 -3.26
C GLU A 282 -9.86 18.21 -1.94
N GLY A 283 -10.68 18.70 -1.00
CA GLY A 283 -10.94 18.05 0.28
C GLY A 283 -11.58 16.66 0.17
N SER A 284 -12.28 16.41 -0.93
CA SER A 284 -12.93 15.13 -1.22
C SER A 284 -12.01 14.06 -1.85
N ALA A 285 -10.72 14.37 -2.05
CA ALA A 285 -9.76 13.46 -2.72
C ALA A 285 -9.69 12.06 -2.10
N ARG A 286 -9.74 11.96 -0.77
CA ARG A 286 -9.70 10.68 -0.07
C ARG A 286 -10.95 9.85 -0.31
N LEU A 287 -12.12 10.48 -0.38
CA LEU A 287 -13.37 9.81 -0.71
C LEU A 287 -13.28 9.19 -2.10
N LEU A 288 -12.85 9.95 -3.11
CA LEU A 288 -12.62 9.43 -4.46
C LEU A 288 -11.62 8.27 -4.45
N THR A 289 -10.47 8.46 -3.78
CA THR A 289 -9.39 7.46 -3.74
C THR A 289 -9.88 6.14 -3.13
N GLU A 290 -10.62 6.19 -2.02
CA GLU A 290 -11.14 5.00 -1.37
C GLU A 290 -12.24 4.33 -2.20
N GLN A 291 -13.16 5.09 -2.80
CA GLN A 291 -14.20 4.53 -3.68
C GLN A 291 -13.61 3.84 -4.91
N LEU A 292 -12.56 4.41 -5.52
CA LEU A 292 -11.81 3.76 -6.60
C LEU A 292 -11.18 2.44 -6.15
N ALA A 293 -10.55 2.41 -4.97
CA ALA A 293 -9.93 1.20 -4.44
C ALA A 293 -10.95 0.09 -4.20
N LEU A 294 -12.06 0.41 -3.52
CA LEU A 294 -13.12 -0.56 -3.23
C LEU A 294 -13.77 -1.09 -4.51
N SER A 295 -14.04 -0.21 -5.47
CA SER A 295 -14.66 -0.61 -6.75
C SER A 295 -13.72 -1.49 -7.57
N ALA A 296 -12.43 -1.14 -7.65
CA ALA A 296 -11.43 -1.93 -8.37
C ALA A 296 -11.15 -3.27 -7.68
N ALA A 297 -11.15 -3.34 -6.35
CA ALA A 297 -11.00 -4.60 -5.63
C ALA A 297 -12.20 -5.52 -5.85
N ALA A 298 -13.42 -4.97 -5.82
CA ALA A 298 -14.64 -5.72 -6.13
C ALA A 298 -14.62 -6.27 -7.57
N ALA A 299 -14.25 -5.44 -8.54
CA ALA A 299 -14.07 -5.83 -9.93
C ALA A 299 -13.06 -6.98 -10.07
N GLU A 300 -11.92 -6.87 -9.40
CA GLU A 300 -10.88 -7.90 -9.46
C GLU A 300 -11.34 -9.22 -8.81
N LEU A 301 -12.03 -9.18 -7.67
CA LEU A 301 -12.62 -10.37 -7.06
C LEU A 301 -13.62 -11.07 -8.00
N ARG A 302 -14.42 -10.31 -8.76
CA ARG A 302 -15.30 -10.86 -9.80
C ARG A 302 -14.50 -11.50 -10.92
N ARG A 303 -13.47 -10.82 -11.42
CA ARG A 303 -12.60 -11.30 -12.50
C ARG A 303 -11.90 -12.61 -12.13
N LEU A 304 -11.50 -12.77 -10.87
CA LEU A 304 -10.91 -13.99 -10.33
C LEU A 304 -11.93 -15.12 -10.10
N GLY A 305 -13.23 -14.87 -10.29
CA GLY A 305 -14.27 -15.86 -10.07
C GLY A 305 -14.53 -16.15 -8.59
N ALA A 306 -14.26 -15.21 -7.68
CA ALA A 306 -14.38 -15.41 -6.23
C ALA A 306 -15.84 -15.53 -5.71
N GLY A 307 -16.83 -15.64 -6.60
CA GLY A 307 -18.22 -15.98 -6.30
C GLY A 307 -18.80 -15.24 -5.10
N ARG A 308 -19.21 -15.99 -4.08
CA ARG A 308 -19.85 -15.49 -2.86
C ARG A 308 -18.97 -14.54 -2.02
N ILE A 309 -17.65 -14.63 -2.15
CA ILE A 309 -16.71 -13.70 -1.49
C ILE A 309 -16.82 -12.32 -2.15
N ALA A 310 -16.90 -12.27 -3.49
CA ALA A 310 -17.13 -11.03 -4.22
C ALA A 310 -18.51 -10.44 -3.92
N ASP A 311 -19.56 -11.28 -3.81
CA ASP A 311 -20.91 -10.85 -3.41
C ASP A 311 -20.89 -10.15 -2.05
N ALA A 312 -20.32 -10.80 -1.03
CA ALA A 312 -20.25 -10.27 0.32
C ALA A 312 -19.40 -8.98 0.40
N PHE A 313 -18.28 -8.91 -0.34
CA PHE A 313 -17.47 -7.69 -0.41
C PHE A 313 -18.24 -6.52 -1.05
N VAL A 314 -18.93 -6.76 -2.18
CA VAL A 314 -19.73 -5.74 -2.86
C VAL A 314 -20.85 -5.22 -1.95
N GLU A 315 -21.63 -6.12 -1.35
CA GLU A 315 -22.77 -5.74 -0.50
C GLU A 315 -22.32 -4.95 0.74
N THR A 316 -21.15 -5.26 1.31
CA THR A 316 -20.67 -4.58 2.51
C THR A 316 -19.86 -3.31 2.23
N ARG A 317 -18.97 -3.29 1.23
CA ARG A 317 -18.08 -2.14 0.97
C ARG A 317 -18.66 -1.12 0.02
N LEU A 318 -19.55 -1.53 -0.91
CA LEU A 318 -20.13 -0.63 -1.91
C LEU A 318 -21.59 -0.25 -1.58
N ALA A 319 -22.29 -1.04 -0.78
CA ALA A 319 -23.68 -0.78 -0.40
C ALA A 319 -23.93 -0.70 1.12
N GLY A 320 -22.89 -0.92 1.93
CA GLY A 320 -22.99 -0.89 3.39
C GLY A 320 -23.13 0.52 3.97
N GLN A 321 -23.47 0.58 5.25
CA GLN A 321 -23.47 1.82 6.03
C GLN A 321 -22.07 2.14 6.56
N TRP A 322 -21.91 3.34 7.11
CA TRP A 322 -20.68 3.72 7.80
C TRP A 322 -20.37 2.77 8.95
N ARG A 323 -19.11 2.32 9.05
CA ARG A 323 -18.62 1.42 10.10
C ARG A 323 -17.20 1.77 10.54
N ASN A 324 -16.83 1.40 11.76
CA ASN A 324 -15.50 1.65 12.34
C ASN A 324 -14.83 0.41 12.96
N THR A 325 -15.54 -0.72 13.04
CA THR A 325 -15.03 -2.01 13.52
C THR A 325 -15.42 -3.14 12.57
N TYR A 326 -14.85 -4.32 12.77
CA TYR A 326 -15.15 -5.53 12.00
C TYR A 326 -16.31 -6.33 12.63
N GLY A 327 -16.86 -7.27 11.85
CA GLY A 327 -17.99 -8.12 12.23
C GLY A 327 -19.33 -7.67 11.63
N MET A 328 -19.31 -6.75 10.66
CA MET A 328 -20.49 -6.11 10.08
C MET A 328 -21.05 -6.90 8.91
N ILE A 329 -21.14 -8.22 9.06
CA ILE A 329 -21.79 -9.12 8.10
C ILE A 329 -22.97 -9.84 8.76
N ASP A 330 -24.12 -9.83 8.09
CA ASP A 330 -25.32 -10.53 8.53
C ASP A 330 -25.36 -12.00 8.05
N SER A 331 -26.43 -12.73 8.36
CA SER A 331 -26.56 -14.16 8.03
C SER A 331 -26.81 -14.46 6.55
N ARG A 332 -27.02 -13.45 5.69
CA ARG A 332 -27.13 -13.65 4.22
C ARG A 332 -25.77 -14.08 3.64
N HIS A 333 -24.68 -13.74 4.30
CA HIS A 333 -23.34 -14.17 3.94
C HIS A 333 -22.88 -15.32 4.86
N ASP A 334 -22.56 -16.47 4.26
CA ASP A 334 -22.03 -17.61 5.00
C ASP A 334 -20.58 -17.34 5.43
N ALA A 335 -20.45 -16.82 6.65
CA ALA A 335 -19.18 -16.45 7.24
C ALA A 335 -18.22 -17.65 7.36
N ARG A 336 -18.73 -18.83 7.70
CA ARG A 336 -17.90 -20.04 7.83
C ARG A 336 -17.35 -20.47 6.48
N MET A 337 -18.18 -20.44 5.43
CA MET A 337 -17.74 -20.71 4.06
C MET A 337 -16.66 -19.73 3.59
N ILE A 338 -16.80 -18.43 3.87
CA ILE A 338 -15.76 -17.43 3.53
C ILE A 338 -14.44 -17.78 4.21
N ILE A 339 -14.47 -18.08 5.51
CA ILE A 339 -13.27 -18.42 6.28
C ILE A 339 -12.64 -19.71 5.77
N ASP A 340 -13.40 -20.80 5.61
CA ASP A 340 -12.88 -22.10 5.19
C ASP A 340 -12.35 -22.07 3.75
N THR A 341 -12.91 -21.22 2.88
CA THR A 341 -12.41 -21.04 1.51
C THR A 341 -11.06 -20.30 1.49
N LEU A 342 -10.94 -19.21 2.26
CA LEU A 342 -9.76 -18.36 2.22
C LEU A 342 -8.64 -18.83 3.16
N TYR A 343 -8.99 -19.53 4.25
CA TYR A 343 -8.13 -20.01 5.32
C TYR A 343 -8.50 -21.46 5.67
N PRO A 344 -8.29 -22.41 4.74
CA PRO A 344 -8.64 -23.81 4.99
C PRO A 344 -7.91 -24.33 6.22
N PRO A 345 -8.51 -25.26 6.98
CA PRO A 345 -7.83 -25.92 8.09
C PRO A 345 -6.56 -26.61 7.56
N VAL A 346 -5.45 -26.45 8.29
CA VAL A 346 -4.24 -27.21 8.04
C VAL A 346 -4.46 -28.58 8.66
N ASN A 347 -4.47 -29.63 7.83
CA ASN A 347 -4.63 -31.02 8.28
C ASN A 347 -3.42 -31.50 9.07
#